data_AF-A0A925RM63-F1
#
_entry.id   AF-A0A925RM63-F1
#
_cell.length_a   1.000
_cell.length_b   1.000
_cell.length_c   1.000
_cell.angle_alpha   90.00
_cell.angle_beta   90.00
_cell.angle_gamma   90.00
#
_symmetry.space_group_name_H-M   'P 1'
#
loop_
_entity.id
_entity.type
_entity.pdbx_description
1 polymer ?
#
loop_
_entity_poly.entity_id
_entity_poly.type
_entity_poly.pdbx_seq_one_letter_code
_entity_poly.pdbx_strand_id
1 'polypeptide(L)'
;MTILVLDFDGTMTDAEAEGRPFRDGYLEDLCALVGRPAGDAKVLEIAEEVEAALARAPEAHPFLWMGRAVAPATVDPYLRMVPIAHRILDAFDALPGASDRGRLLGNVLYKYNYAKTLGHPVFRAGAGDVLRALAGTQSWIVTNSDTHAVAAKVAALDREAPGV
;
A
#
# COMPACT_ATOMS: atom_id res chain seq x y z
N MET A 1 28.99 4.85 19.65
CA MET A 1 27.57 4.64 19.97
C MET A 1 26.89 4.26 18.67
N THR A 2 26.22 3.11 18.63
CA THR A 2 25.61 2.59 17.40
C THR A 2 24.10 2.77 17.50
N ILE A 3 23.52 3.39 16.48
CA ILE A 3 22.07 3.59 16.33
C ILE A 3 21.60 2.68 15.22
N LEU A 4 20.53 1.91 15.47
CA LEU A 4 19.86 1.14 14.43
C LEU A 4 18.57 1.83 14.00
N VAL A 5 18.37 1.95 12.69
CA VAL A 5 17.15 2.46 12.09
C VAL A 5 16.55 1.36 11.24
N LEU A 6 15.30 1.03 11.51
CA LEU A 6 14.52 0.02 10.80
C LEU A 6 13.49 0.71 9.92
N ASP A 7 13.43 0.31 8.66
CA ASP A 7 12.22 0.46 7.88
C ASP A 7 11.16 -0.54 8.36
N PHE A 8 9.88 -0.30 8.05
CA PHE A 8 8.78 -1.13 8.53
C PHE A 8 8.08 -1.89 7.41
N ASP A 9 7.43 -1.18 6.49
CA ASP A 9 6.60 -1.80 5.46
C ASP A 9 7.47 -2.38 4.33
N GLY A 10 7.37 -3.69 4.09
CA GLY A 10 8.23 -4.41 3.15
C GLY A 10 9.53 -4.93 3.77
N THR A 11 10.00 -4.33 4.87
CA THR A 11 11.16 -4.79 5.66
C THR A 11 10.76 -5.70 6.83
N MET A 12 9.94 -5.19 7.76
CA MET A 12 9.46 -5.95 8.93
C MET A 12 8.12 -6.64 8.66
N THR A 13 7.29 -6.02 7.82
CA THR A 13 6.01 -6.58 7.35
C THR A 13 6.08 -6.97 5.88
N ASP A 14 5.23 -7.90 5.48
CA ASP A 14 4.93 -8.20 4.08
C ASP A 14 3.86 -7.23 3.59
N ALA A 15 4.29 -6.07 3.08
CA ALA A 15 3.40 -5.02 2.60
C ALA A 15 2.46 -5.50 1.47
N GLU A 16 2.92 -6.41 0.60
CA GLU A 16 2.10 -6.95 -0.48
C GLU A 16 0.97 -7.82 0.09
N ALA A 17 1.28 -8.70 1.05
CA ALA A 17 0.27 -9.53 1.69
C ALA A 17 -0.71 -8.70 2.51
N GLU A 18 -0.22 -7.72 3.26
CA GLU A 18 -1.05 -6.81 4.06
C GLU A 18 -1.94 -5.91 3.19
N GLY A 19 -1.44 -5.49 2.03
CA GLY A 19 -2.14 -4.62 1.08
C GLY A 19 -3.21 -5.32 0.24
N ARG A 20 -3.38 -6.64 0.31
CA ARG A 20 -4.38 -7.36 -0.51
C ARG A 20 -5.81 -6.86 -0.31
N PRO A 21 -6.33 -6.70 0.92
CA PRO A 21 -7.69 -6.20 1.14
C PRO A 21 -7.88 -4.78 0.59
N PHE A 22 -6.82 -3.96 0.60
CA PHE A 22 -6.85 -2.65 -0.05
C PHE A 22 -7.02 -2.79 -1.55
N ARG A 23 -6.15 -3.56 -2.20
CA ARG A 23 -6.15 -3.75 -3.66
C ARG A 23 -7.51 -4.30 -4.14
N ASP A 24 -7.96 -5.38 -3.52
CA ASP A 24 -9.17 -6.08 -3.94
C ASP A 24 -10.41 -5.20 -3.74
N GLY A 25 -10.51 -4.53 -2.60
CA GLY A 25 -11.60 -3.59 -2.33
C GLY A 25 -11.58 -2.37 -3.27
N TYR A 26 -10.40 -1.86 -3.61
CA TYR A 26 -10.26 -0.72 -4.51
C TYR A 26 -10.68 -1.11 -5.94
N LEU A 27 -10.31 -2.31 -6.41
CA LEU A 27 -10.75 -2.81 -7.71
C LEU A 27 -12.27 -3.04 -7.78
N GLU A 28 -12.87 -3.54 -6.69
CA GLU A 28 -14.33 -3.64 -6.57
C GLU A 28 -15.01 -2.27 -6.66
N ASP A 29 -14.52 -1.28 -5.91
CA ASP A 29 -15.03 0.10 -5.97
C ASP A 29 -14.89 0.71 -7.36
N LEU A 30 -13.77 0.44 -8.06
CA LEU A 30 -13.57 0.87 -9.44
C LEU A 30 -14.56 0.22 -10.40
N CYS A 31 -14.85 -1.08 -10.24
CA CYS A 31 -15.90 -1.75 -11.01
C CYS A 31 -17.24 -1.03 -10.85
N ALA A 32 -17.63 -0.73 -9.60
CA ALA A 32 -18.88 -0.01 -9.32
C ALA A 32 -18.91 1.37 -9.98
N LEU A 33 -17.80 2.12 -9.92
CA LEU A 33 -17.70 3.47 -10.51
C LEU A 33 -17.81 3.47 -12.04
N VAL A 34 -17.34 2.43 -12.71
CA VAL A 34 -17.43 2.31 -14.17
C VAL A 34 -18.67 1.52 -14.65
N GLY A 35 -19.61 1.23 -13.73
CA GLY A 35 -20.85 0.52 -14.06
C GLY A 35 -20.64 -0.95 -14.43
N ARG A 36 -19.64 -1.60 -13.83
CA ARG A 36 -19.28 -3.01 -14.04
C ARG A 36 -19.51 -3.85 -12.77
N PRO A 37 -19.81 -5.16 -12.91
CA PRO A 37 -19.90 -6.05 -11.75
C PRO A 37 -18.54 -6.21 -11.06
N ALA A 38 -18.53 -6.52 -9.77
CA ALA A 38 -17.31 -6.86 -9.04
C ALA A 38 -16.59 -8.04 -9.72
N GLY A 39 -15.26 -7.91 -9.91
CA GLY A 39 -14.46 -8.90 -10.61
C GLY A 39 -14.64 -8.91 -12.13
N ASP A 40 -15.12 -7.82 -12.72
CA ASP A 40 -15.23 -7.68 -14.18
C ASP A 40 -13.88 -7.96 -14.87
N ALA A 41 -13.91 -8.87 -15.85
CA ALA A 41 -12.70 -9.36 -16.51
C ALA A 41 -11.91 -8.25 -17.21
N LYS A 42 -12.57 -7.21 -17.74
CA LYS A 42 -11.88 -6.12 -18.41
C LYS A 42 -11.17 -5.22 -17.42
N VAL A 43 -11.78 -4.97 -16.26
CA VAL A 43 -11.15 -4.22 -15.17
C VAL A 43 -9.91 -4.96 -14.66
N LEU A 44 -10.01 -6.28 -14.46
CA LEU A 44 -8.89 -7.12 -14.02
C LEU A 44 -7.76 -7.17 -15.06
N GLU A 45 -8.09 -7.35 -16.34
CA GLU A 45 -7.10 -7.33 -17.44
C GLU A 45 -6.32 -6.00 -17.46
N ILE A 46 -7.01 -4.86 -17.32
CA ILE A 46 -6.34 -3.54 -17.27
C ILE A 46 -5.42 -3.44 -16.05
N ALA A 47 -5.87 -3.91 -14.88
CA ALA A 47 -5.05 -3.89 -13.69
C ALA A 47 -3.77 -4.73 -13.88
N GLU A 48 -3.90 -5.95 -14.40
CA GLU A 48 -2.76 -6.84 -14.69
C GLU A 48 -1.80 -6.24 -15.73
N GLU A 49 -2.32 -5.64 -16.81
CA GLU A 49 -1.51 -4.97 -17.83
C GLU A 49 -0.68 -3.82 -17.24
N VAL A 50 -1.30 -3.00 -16.39
CA VAL A 50 -0.62 -1.88 -15.73
C VAL A 50 0.40 -2.41 -14.73
N GLU A 51 0.05 -3.39 -13.90
CA GLU A 51 1.00 -4.01 -12.95
C GLU A 51 2.23 -4.58 -13.68
N ALA A 52 2.02 -5.29 -14.79
CA ALA A 52 3.10 -5.82 -15.62
C ALA A 52 3.94 -4.70 -16.26
N ALA A 53 3.32 -3.59 -16.70
CA ALA A 53 4.05 -2.44 -17.23
C ALA A 53 4.92 -1.77 -16.17
N LEU A 54 4.38 -1.53 -14.98
CA LEU A 54 5.10 -0.97 -13.84
C LEU A 54 6.29 -1.85 -13.45
N ALA A 55 6.09 -3.17 -13.40
CA ALA A 55 7.16 -4.12 -13.05
C ALA A 55 8.28 -4.18 -14.09
N ARG A 56 7.96 -4.04 -15.38
CA ARG A 56 8.96 -4.06 -16.47
C ARG A 56 9.85 -2.82 -16.49
N ALA A 57 9.32 -1.66 -16.12
CA ALA A 57 10.06 -0.40 -16.16
C ALA A 57 9.74 0.50 -14.94
N PRO A 58 10.14 0.11 -13.71
CA PRO A 58 9.76 0.85 -12.50
C PRO A 58 10.19 2.33 -12.52
N GLU A 59 11.38 2.62 -13.05
CA GLU A 59 11.93 3.98 -13.14
C GLU A 59 11.15 4.89 -14.09
N ALA A 60 10.45 4.31 -15.09
CA ALA A 60 9.61 5.07 -16.02
C ALA A 60 8.27 5.50 -15.41
N HIS A 61 7.95 4.98 -14.22
CA HIS A 61 6.68 5.20 -13.55
C HIS A 61 6.89 5.68 -12.10
N PRO A 62 7.49 6.87 -11.91
CA PRO A 62 7.69 7.41 -10.58
C PRO A 62 6.36 7.84 -9.95
N PHE A 63 6.20 7.54 -8.66
CA PHE A 63 5.27 8.23 -7.81
C PHE A 63 5.80 9.63 -7.50
N LEU A 64 4.96 10.63 -7.75
CA LEU A 64 5.31 12.04 -7.54
C LEU A 64 4.72 12.53 -6.22
N TRP A 65 5.59 12.99 -5.31
CA TRP A 65 5.20 13.70 -4.10
C TRP A 65 5.62 15.17 -4.21
N MET A 66 4.64 16.08 -4.10
CA MET A 66 4.87 17.53 -4.28
C MET A 66 5.64 17.86 -5.58
N GLY A 67 5.31 17.15 -6.66
CA GLY A 67 5.93 17.34 -7.99
C GLY A 67 7.34 16.74 -8.12
N ARG A 68 7.84 16.01 -7.13
CA ARG A 68 9.14 15.34 -7.16
C ARG A 68 8.97 13.83 -7.20
N ALA A 69 9.73 13.14 -8.05
CA ALA A 69 9.80 11.69 -8.01
C ALA A 69 10.45 11.25 -6.68
N VAL A 70 9.74 10.42 -5.92
CA VAL A 70 10.22 9.93 -4.60
C VAL A 70 10.45 8.43 -4.56
N ALA A 71 9.74 7.66 -5.39
CA ALA A 71 9.93 6.23 -5.56
C ALA A 71 9.24 5.76 -6.85
N PRO A 72 9.57 4.58 -7.39
CA PRO A 72 8.73 3.90 -8.36
C PRO A 72 7.35 3.56 -7.78
N ALA A 73 6.28 3.56 -8.59
CA ALA A 73 4.95 3.13 -8.13
C ALA A 73 4.86 1.63 -7.78
N THR A 74 5.90 0.86 -8.04
CA THR A 74 5.97 -0.57 -7.72
C THR A 74 6.32 -0.86 -6.25
N VAL A 75 6.89 0.10 -5.51
CA VAL A 75 7.44 -0.16 -4.17
C VAL A 75 6.40 -0.40 -3.09
N ASP A 76 5.15 -0.02 -3.36
CA ASP A 76 4.06 -0.05 -2.40
C ASP A 76 2.75 -0.39 -3.14
N PRO A 77 1.98 -1.41 -2.69
CA PRO A 77 0.71 -1.78 -3.32
C PRO A 77 -0.32 -0.64 -3.32
N TYR A 78 -0.26 0.27 -2.35
CA TYR A 78 -1.16 1.42 -2.26
C TYR A 78 -0.86 2.45 -3.35
N LEU A 79 0.42 2.71 -3.62
CA LEU A 79 0.85 3.61 -4.69
C LEU A 79 0.59 3.02 -6.07
N ARG A 80 0.72 1.70 -6.20
CA ARG A 80 0.46 0.96 -7.45
C ARG A 80 -0.96 1.12 -7.95
N MET A 81 -1.93 1.28 -7.04
CA MET A 81 -3.33 1.48 -7.40
C MET A 81 -3.61 2.81 -8.11
N VAL A 82 -2.75 3.82 -7.96
CA VAL A 82 -2.96 5.12 -8.62
C VAL A 82 -2.94 5.01 -10.15
N PRO A 83 -1.85 4.54 -10.80
CA PRO A 83 -1.84 4.36 -12.26
C PRO A 83 -2.88 3.34 -12.74
N ILE A 84 -3.18 2.30 -11.96
CA ILE A 84 -4.22 1.31 -12.28
C ILE A 84 -5.61 1.99 -12.36
N ALA A 85 -5.98 2.74 -11.31
CA ALA A 85 -7.25 3.44 -11.25
C ALA A 85 -7.40 4.46 -12.37
N HIS A 86 -6.36 5.23 -12.67
CA HIS A 86 -6.37 6.17 -13.80
C HIS A 86 -6.61 5.44 -15.13
N ARG A 87 -5.90 4.33 -15.38
CA ARG A 87 -6.04 3.58 -16.63
C ARG A 87 -7.44 2.97 -16.80
N ILE A 88 -8.04 2.47 -15.72
CA ILE A 88 -9.40 1.95 -15.72
C ILE A 88 -10.40 3.07 -16.03
N LEU A 89 -10.33 4.19 -15.31
CA LEU A 89 -11.24 5.31 -15.53
C LEU A 89 -11.14 5.86 -16.97
N ASP A 90 -9.94 5.93 -17.54
CA ASP A 90 -9.73 6.33 -18.93
C ASP A 90 -10.34 5.33 -19.93
N ALA A 91 -10.22 4.02 -19.67
CA ALA A 91 -10.75 2.99 -20.55
C ALA A 91 -12.29 2.98 -20.62
N PHE A 92 -12.97 3.51 -19.60
CA PHE A 92 -14.43 3.58 -19.51
C PHE A 92 -15.00 4.99 -19.65
N ASP A 93 -14.17 5.98 -20.01
CA ASP A 93 -14.55 7.40 -20.08
C ASP A 93 -15.24 7.91 -18.81
N ALA A 94 -14.77 7.43 -17.66
CA ALA A 94 -15.33 7.74 -16.35
C ALA A 94 -14.51 8.83 -15.64
N LEU A 95 -15.21 9.75 -14.96
CA LEU A 95 -14.61 10.83 -14.15
C LEU A 95 -13.49 11.58 -14.90
N PRO A 96 -13.80 12.25 -16.03
CA PRO A 96 -12.79 12.92 -16.86
C PRO A 96 -12.16 14.15 -16.17
N GLY A 97 -12.83 14.71 -15.16
CA GLY A 97 -12.33 15.86 -14.40
C GLY A 97 -11.15 15.49 -13.49
N ALA A 98 -9.96 16.00 -13.80
CA ALA A 98 -8.75 15.72 -13.01
C ALA A 98 -8.87 16.05 -11.51
N SER A 99 -9.58 17.14 -11.17
CA SER A 99 -9.81 17.55 -9.78
C SER A 99 -10.68 16.55 -9.03
N ASP A 100 -11.82 16.15 -9.62
CA ASP A 100 -12.72 15.17 -9.02
C ASP A 100 -12.08 13.79 -8.94
N ARG A 101 -11.33 13.40 -9.96
CA ARG A 101 -10.58 12.14 -9.99
C ARG A 101 -9.54 12.12 -8.87
N GLY A 102 -8.73 13.18 -8.73
CA GLY A 102 -7.74 13.27 -7.65
C GLY A 102 -8.38 13.21 -6.26
N ARG A 103 -9.50 13.90 -6.06
CA ARG A 103 -10.26 13.86 -4.80
C ARG A 103 -10.81 12.47 -4.51
N LEU A 104 -11.43 11.82 -5.49
CA LEU A 104 -12.01 10.48 -5.30
C LEU A 104 -10.93 9.44 -5.04
N LEU A 105 -9.92 9.36 -5.92
CA LEU A 105 -8.91 8.31 -5.86
C LEU A 105 -8.01 8.47 -4.63
N GLY A 106 -7.50 9.68 -4.39
CA GLY A 106 -6.50 9.95 -3.36
C GLY A 106 -7.07 10.21 -1.96
N ASN A 107 -8.29 10.75 -1.83
CA ASN A 107 -8.86 11.07 -0.51
C ASN A 107 -9.97 10.13 -0.08
N VAL A 108 -10.81 9.66 -1.00
CA VAL A 108 -11.98 8.84 -0.65
C VAL A 108 -11.62 7.36 -0.73
N LEU A 109 -11.33 6.84 -1.92
CA LEU A 109 -11.08 5.42 -2.14
C LEU A 109 -9.82 4.97 -1.40
N TYR A 110 -8.74 5.76 -1.42
CA TYR A 110 -7.53 5.43 -0.68
C TYR A 110 -7.82 5.24 0.81
N LYS A 111 -8.42 6.24 1.49
CA LYS A 111 -8.66 6.16 2.94
C LYS A 111 -9.64 5.05 3.29
N TYR A 112 -10.70 4.91 2.50
CA TYR A 112 -11.71 3.87 2.67
C TYR A 112 -11.12 2.47 2.57
N ASN A 113 -10.32 2.20 1.52
CA ASN A 113 -9.70 0.90 1.33
C ASN A 113 -8.52 0.66 2.26
N TYR A 114 -7.79 1.70 2.67
CA TYR A 114 -6.68 1.57 3.64
C TYR A 114 -7.18 1.14 5.01
N ALA A 115 -8.38 1.59 5.41
CA ALA A 115 -8.99 1.11 6.64
C ALA A 115 -9.22 -0.42 6.67
N LYS A 116 -9.32 -1.08 5.49
CA LYS A 116 -9.49 -2.54 5.37
C LYS A 116 -8.22 -3.34 5.70
N THR A 117 -7.05 -2.69 5.73
CA THR A 117 -5.77 -3.35 6.09
C THR A 117 -5.50 -3.28 7.60
N LEU A 118 -6.22 -2.43 8.32
CA LEU A 118 -6.03 -2.23 9.75
C LEU A 118 -6.43 -3.48 10.55
N GLY A 119 -5.65 -3.79 11.59
CA GLY A 119 -5.94 -4.88 12.52
C GLY A 119 -5.42 -6.27 12.10
N HIS A 120 -4.84 -6.39 10.92
CA HIS A 120 -4.29 -7.65 10.41
C HIS A 120 -2.85 -7.49 9.89
N PRO A 121 -1.88 -7.10 10.74
CA PRO A 121 -0.50 -6.98 10.30
C PRO A 121 0.04 -8.32 9.81
N VAL A 122 0.77 -8.29 8.69
CA VAL A 122 1.45 -9.48 8.17
C VAL A 122 2.94 -9.30 8.42
N PHE A 123 3.43 -9.74 9.58
CA PHE A 123 4.85 -9.70 9.89
C PHE A 123 5.63 -10.75 9.08
N ARG A 124 6.84 -10.39 8.63
CA ARG A 124 7.76 -11.38 8.04
C ARG A 124 8.22 -12.37 9.10
N ALA A 125 8.57 -13.58 8.67
CA ALA A 125 9.19 -14.57 9.54
C ALA A 125 10.46 -14.00 10.21
N GLY A 126 10.57 -14.16 11.53
CA GLY A 126 11.70 -13.64 12.31
C GLY A 126 11.61 -12.17 12.72
N ALA A 127 10.61 -11.41 12.26
CA ALA A 127 10.45 -10.00 12.64
C ALA A 127 10.37 -9.80 14.16
N GLY A 128 9.60 -10.65 14.86
CA GLY A 128 9.51 -10.61 16.32
C GLY A 128 10.83 -10.94 17.02
N ASP A 129 11.61 -11.89 16.50
CA ASP A 129 12.90 -12.26 17.09
C ASP A 129 13.92 -11.13 16.93
N VAL A 130 13.91 -10.43 15.79
CA VAL A 130 14.72 -9.23 15.56
C VAL A 130 14.33 -8.14 16.55
N LEU A 131 13.05 -7.79 16.67
CA LEU A 131 12.61 -6.74 17.59
C LEU A 131 12.97 -7.06 19.05
N ARG A 132 12.75 -8.30 19.49
CA ARG A 132 13.14 -8.79 20.82
C ARG A 132 14.65 -8.68 21.04
N ALA A 133 15.47 -9.02 20.05
CA ALA A 133 16.93 -8.91 20.14
C ALA A 133 17.42 -7.45 20.24
N LEU A 134 16.60 -6.49 19.79
CA LEU A 134 16.89 -5.06 19.89
C LEU A 134 16.45 -4.44 21.21
N ALA A 135 15.80 -5.20 22.11
CA ALA A 135 15.43 -4.71 23.43
C ALA A 135 16.65 -4.18 24.20
N GLY A 136 16.53 -2.97 24.75
CA GLY A 136 17.62 -2.29 25.46
C GLY A 136 18.69 -1.66 24.56
N THR A 137 18.55 -1.75 23.23
CA THR A 137 19.40 -1.03 22.27
C THR A 137 18.79 0.30 21.88
N GLN A 138 19.60 1.19 21.30
CA GLN A 138 19.13 2.47 20.77
C GLN A 138 18.64 2.28 19.32
N SER A 139 17.36 1.94 19.18
CA SER A 139 16.73 1.58 17.90
C SER A 139 15.49 2.43 17.61
N TRP A 140 15.24 2.74 16.33
CA TRP A 140 14.05 3.46 15.87
C TRP A 140 13.45 2.81 14.63
N ILE A 141 12.13 2.88 14.52
CA ILE A 141 11.42 2.59 13.27
C ILE A 141 11.19 3.91 12.53
N VAL A 142 11.58 3.97 11.26
CA VAL A 142 11.31 5.08 10.35
C VAL A 142 10.50 4.55 9.18
N THR A 143 9.28 5.06 9.02
CA THR A 143 8.31 4.61 8.02
C THR A 143 7.47 5.79 7.55
N ASN A 144 6.91 5.68 6.34
CA ASN A 144 5.90 6.61 5.83
C ASN A 144 4.47 6.29 6.34
N SER A 145 4.31 5.15 7.02
CA SER A 145 3.05 4.77 7.66
C SER A 145 2.76 5.63 8.90
N ASP A 146 1.48 5.72 9.26
CA ASP A 146 1.04 6.40 10.48
C ASP A 146 1.64 5.74 11.74
N THR A 147 2.23 6.56 12.62
CA THR A 147 2.93 6.09 13.82
C THR A 147 2.02 5.33 14.77
N HIS A 148 0.74 5.72 14.91
CA HIS A 148 -0.20 4.99 15.77
C HIS A 148 -0.57 3.63 15.20
N ALA A 149 -0.73 3.54 13.88
CA ALA A 149 -0.94 2.27 13.20
C ALA A 149 0.24 1.31 13.42
N VAL A 150 1.48 1.78 13.22
CA VAL A 150 2.69 0.98 13.45
C VAL A 150 2.82 0.53 14.90
N ALA A 151 2.61 1.45 15.85
CA ALA A 151 2.64 1.11 17.27
C ALA A 151 1.59 0.05 17.64
N ALA A 152 0.38 0.14 17.08
CA ALA A 152 -0.67 -0.86 17.30
C ALA A 152 -0.30 -2.24 16.73
N LYS A 153 0.37 -2.29 15.57
CA LYS A 153 0.87 -3.54 14.98
C LYS A 153 1.96 -4.18 15.84
N VAL A 154 2.94 -3.40 16.30
CA VAL A 154 4.01 -3.88 17.19
C VAL A 154 3.41 -4.39 18.51
N ALA A 155 2.46 -3.66 19.09
CA ALA A 155 1.76 -4.11 20.31
C ALA A 155 0.92 -5.37 20.08
N ALA A 156 0.40 -5.60 18.87
CA ALA A 156 -0.27 -6.86 18.53
C ALA A 156 0.72 -8.02 18.45
N LEU A 157 1.87 -7.80 17.82
CA LEU A 157 2.94 -8.79 17.75
C LEU A 157 3.46 -9.17 19.14
N ASP A 158 3.66 -8.21 20.04
CA ASP A 158 4.10 -8.49 21.41
C ASP A 158 3.09 -9.37 22.19
N ARG A 159 1.78 -9.19 21.96
CA ARG A 159 0.76 -10.08 22.57
C ARG A 159 0.88 -11.53 22.07
N GLU A 160 1.27 -11.73 20.82
CA GLU A 160 1.42 -13.05 20.20
C GLU A 160 2.79 -13.68 20.49
N ALA A 161 3.83 -12.86 20.64
CA ALA A 161 5.21 -13.26 20.82
C ALA A 161 5.93 -12.37 21.85
N PRO A 162 5.68 -12.56 23.16
CA PRO A 162 6.10 -11.65 24.22
C PRO A 162 7.58 -11.24 24.20
N GLY A 163 7.83 -9.99 24.57
CA GLY A 163 9.15 -9.37 24.66
C GLY A 163 9.60 -8.63 23.40
N VAL A 164 8.66 -8.32 22.51
CA VAL A 164 8.87 -7.49 21.32
C VAL A 164 8.82 -6.00 21.68
#